data_AF-A0A7C2YEZ1-F1
#
_entry.id   AF-A0A7C2YEZ1-F1
#
_cell.length_a   1.000
_cell.length_b   1.000
_cell.length_c   1.000
_cell.angle_alpha   90.00
_cell.angle_beta   90.00
_cell.angle_gamma   90.00
#
_symmetry.space_group_name_H-M   'P 1'
#
loop_
_entity.id
_entity.type
_entity.pdbx_description
1 polymer ?
#
loop_
_entity_poly.entity_id
_entity_poly.type
_entity_poly.pdbx_seq_one_letter_code
_entity_poly.pdbx_strand_id
1 'polypeptide(L)'
;MITLVIQADEELATALQQVAEQKVTTVDAIAKEALRDYLRAQSSPSRAYSFIGIGHSGKGNLSKQAEAILESAANRREGWSLPQ
;
A
#
# COMPACT_ATOMS: atom_id res chain seq x y z
N MET A 1 4.35 12.34 -27.77
CA MET A 1 4.38 12.99 -26.44
C MET A 1 2.95 13.24 -26.02
N ILE A 2 2.59 12.92 -24.77
CA ILE A 2 1.28 13.25 -24.20
C ILE A 2 1.53 14.40 -23.24
N THR A 3 0.77 15.49 -23.39
CA THR A 3 0.81 16.62 -22.45
C THR A 3 -0.28 16.42 -21.42
N LEU A 4 0.11 16.41 -20.14
CA LEU A 4 -0.81 16.28 -19.02
C LEU A 4 -0.92 17.64 -18.33
N VAL A 5 -2.15 18.13 -18.14
CA VAL A 5 -2.42 19.40 -17.45
C VAL A 5 -3.00 19.07 -16.09
N ILE A 6 -2.35 19.55 -15.03
CA ILE A 6 -2.76 19.33 -13.64
C ILE A 6 -3.08 20.69 -13.04
N GLN A 7 -4.23 20.79 -12.37
CA GLN A 7 -4.50 21.93 -11.49
C GLN A 7 -3.81 21.68 -10.15
N ALA A 8 -2.91 22.58 -9.79
CA ALA A 8 -2.25 22.62 -8.49
C ALA A 8 -2.71 23.89 -7.76
N ASP A 9 -2.77 23.81 -6.44
CA ASP A 9 -2.90 25.01 -5.61
C ASP A 9 -1.60 25.85 -5.65
N GLU A 10 -1.70 27.09 -5.19
CA GLU A 10 -0.62 28.06 -5.20
C GLU A 10 0.56 27.64 -4.30
N GLU A 11 0.26 26.95 -3.19
CA GLU A 11 1.27 26.46 -2.26
C GLU A 11 2.14 25.39 -2.92
N LEU A 12 1.52 24.41 -3.57
CA LEU A 12 2.19 23.35 -4.30
C LEU A 12 2.97 23.87 -5.50
N ALA A 13 2.41 24.84 -6.25
CA ALA A 13 3.12 25.47 -7.36
C ALA A 13 4.40 26.17 -6.88
N THR A 14 4.30 26.91 -5.77
CA THR A 14 5.44 27.60 -5.15
C THR A 14 6.49 26.61 -4.65
N ALA A 15 6.08 25.54 -3.98
CA ALA A 15 6.97 24.50 -3.50
C ALA A 15 7.73 23.81 -4.65
N LEU A 16 7.03 23.47 -5.74
CA LEU A 16 7.66 22.87 -6.93
C LEU A 16 8.70 23.80 -7.56
N GLN A 17 8.42 25.10 -7.64
CA GLN A 17 9.34 26.11 -8.14
C GLN A 17 10.62 26.15 -7.30
N GLN A 18 10.49 26.22 -5.98
CA GLN A 18 11.63 26.27 -5.05
C GLN A 18 12.50 25.01 -5.14
N VAL A 19 11.89 23.83 -5.24
CA VAL A 19 12.62 22.57 -5.37
C VAL A 19 13.34 22.49 -6.72
N ALA A 20 12.72 22.95 -7.79
CA ALA A 20 13.34 23.01 -9.11
C ALA A 20 14.57 23.93 -9.11
N GLU A 21 14.47 25.11 -8.46
CA GLU A 21 15.60 26.04 -8.29
C GLU A 21 16.74 25.41 -7.48
N GLN A 22 16.43 24.79 -6.34
CA GLN A 22 17.43 24.14 -5.47
C GLN A 22 18.18 23.01 -6.17
N LYS A 23 17.48 22.22 -7.00
CA LYS A 23 18.07 21.09 -7.73
C LYS A 23 18.64 21.48 -9.10
N VAL A 24 18.52 22.76 -9.51
CA VAL A 24 18.91 23.26 -10.84
C VAL A 24 18.24 22.43 -11.96
N THR A 25 16.93 22.19 -11.82
CA THR A 25 16.13 21.46 -12.80
C THR A 25 14.88 22.24 -13.21
N THR A 26 14.10 21.68 -14.12
CA THR A 26 12.78 22.24 -14.48
C THR A 26 11.68 21.68 -13.58
N VAL A 27 10.58 22.42 -13.45
CA VAL A 27 9.37 21.99 -12.73
C VAL A 27 8.79 20.70 -13.33
N ASP A 28 8.84 20.54 -14.66
CA ASP A 28 8.39 19.31 -15.35
C ASP A 28 9.21 18.08 -14.92
N ALA A 29 10.53 18.23 -14.76
CA ALA A 29 11.38 17.14 -14.31
C ALA A 29 11.03 16.70 -12.89
N ILE A 30 10.77 17.66 -11.99
CA ILE A 30 10.35 17.39 -10.61
C ILE A 30 8.97 16.75 -10.57
N ALA A 31 7.99 17.27 -11.33
CA ALA A 31 6.64 16.73 -11.38
C ALA A 31 6.65 15.27 -11.90
N LYS A 32 7.46 14.99 -12.92
CA LYS A 32 7.62 13.65 -13.48
C LYS A 32 8.29 12.68 -12.51
N GLU A 33 9.29 13.13 -11.75
CA GLU A 33 9.94 12.35 -10.71
C GLU A 33 8.94 12.02 -9.58
N ALA A 34 8.24 13.02 -9.06
CA ALA A 34 7.26 12.86 -8.00
C ALA A 34 6.11 11.91 -8.40
N LEU A 35 5.56 12.05 -9.61
CA LEU A 35 4.52 11.15 -10.13
C LEU A 35 5.02 9.72 -10.28
N ARG A 36 6.27 9.53 -10.72
CA ARG A 36 6.85 8.19 -10.84
C ARG A 36 6.97 7.52 -9.48
N ASP A 37 7.42 8.25 -8.47
CA ASP A 37 7.61 7.70 -7.12
C ASP A 37 6.27 7.42 -6.45
N TYR A 38 5.26 8.27 -6.65
CA TYR A 38 3.90 8.01 -6.23
C TYR A 38 3.34 6.72 -6.83
N LEU A 39 3.48 6.53 -8.15
CA LEU A 39 2.99 5.33 -8.83
C LEU A 39 3.73 4.07 -8.37
N ARG A 40 5.05 4.17 -8.11
CA ARG A 40 5.84 3.06 -7.55
C ARG A 40 5.37 2.69 -6.13
N ALA A 41 5.07 3.68 -5.30
CA ALA A 41 4.53 3.44 -3.97
C ALA A 41 3.12 2.82 -4.02
N GLN A 42 2.30 3.22 -5.00
CA GLN A 42 0.96 2.65 -5.21
C GLN A 42 0.97 1.25 -5.81
N SER A 43 2.01 0.89 -6.57
CA SER A 43 2.27 -0.49 -6.97
C SER A 43 2.72 -1.31 -5.76
N SER A 44 1.83 -1.44 -4.78
CA SER A 44 1.84 -2.59 -3.89
C SER A 44 1.95 -3.83 -4.78
N PRO A 45 2.87 -4.77 -4.49
CA PRO A 45 2.91 -6.01 -5.25
C PRO A 45 1.50 -6.59 -5.14
N SER A 46 0.85 -6.85 -6.28
CA SER A 46 -0.33 -7.70 -6.28
C SER A 46 0.07 -8.89 -5.43
N ARG A 47 -0.59 -9.12 -4.29
CA ARG A 47 -0.26 -10.25 -3.44
C ARG A 47 -0.50 -11.47 -4.31
N ALA A 48 0.58 -11.97 -4.91
CA ALA A 48 0.59 -13.20 -5.66
C ALA A 48 0.45 -14.27 -4.59
N TYR A 49 -0.79 -14.50 -4.16
CA TYR A 49 -1.10 -15.60 -3.28
C TYR A 49 -0.59 -16.84 -3.99
N SER A 50 0.44 -17.48 -3.42
CA SER A 50 0.92 -18.73 -3.99
C SER A 50 -0.26 -19.69 -3.94
N PHE A 51 -0.77 -20.09 -5.10
CA PHE A 51 -1.86 -21.06 -5.20
C PHE A 51 -1.46 -22.39 -4.52
N ILE A 52 -0.15 -22.66 -4.48
CA ILE A 52 0.47 -23.80 -3.78
C ILE A 52 0.20 -23.74 -2.26
N GLY A 53 0.26 -22.57 -1.62
CA GLY A 53 0.13 -22.42 -0.17
C GLY A 53 -1.29 -22.52 0.40
N ILE A 54 -2.33 -22.31 -0.43
CA ILE A 54 -3.74 -22.36 0.01
C ILE A 54 -4.18 -23.82 0.30
N GLY A 55 -3.51 -24.82 -0.28
CA GLY A 55 -3.80 -26.25 -0.05
C GLY A 55 -2.70 -27.06 0.65
N HIS A 56 -1.46 -26.56 0.73
CA HIS A 56 -0.30 -27.29 1.28
C HIS A 56 0.13 -26.82 2.68
N SER A 57 -0.78 -26.27 3.51
CA SER A 57 -0.42 -25.82 4.87
C SER A 57 0.12 -26.94 5.78
N GLY A 58 0.06 -28.21 5.34
CA GLY A 58 0.43 -29.40 6.10
C GLY A 58 -0.52 -29.71 7.26
N LYS A 59 -1.50 -28.83 7.52
CA LYS A 59 -2.42 -28.93 8.65
C LYS A 59 -3.80 -29.36 8.17
N GLY A 60 -3.91 -30.61 7.71
CA GLY A 60 -5.16 -31.20 7.21
C GLY A 60 -6.31 -31.25 8.22
N ASN A 61 -6.02 -31.06 9.51
CA ASN A 61 -7.01 -31.03 10.59
C ASN A 61 -7.47 -29.61 10.97
N LEU A 62 -6.98 -28.55 10.31
CA LEU A 62 -7.39 -27.17 10.61
C LEU A 62 -8.90 -26.98 10.53
N SER A 63 -9.56 -27.57 9.53
CA SER A 63 -11.02 -27.51 9.39
C SER A 63 -11.76 -28.15 10.58
N LYS A 64 -11.19 -29.21 11.16
CA LYS A 64 -11.75 -29.91 12.33
C LYS A 64 -11.43 -29.21 13.65
N GLN A 65 -10.39 -28.39 13.69
CA GLN A 65 -9.93 -27.68 14.88
C GLN A 65 -10.30 -26.19 14.84
N ALA A 66 -11.00 -25.75 13.78
CA ALA A 66 -11.32 -24.35 13.55
C ALA A 66 -12.02 -23.76 14.78
N GLU A 67 -13.11 -24.39 15.26
CA GLU A 67 -13.86 -23.89 16.42
C GLU A 67 -13.00 -23.79 17.69
N ALA A 68 -12.16 -24.77 17.98
CA ALA A 68 -11.31 -24.75 19.17
C ALA A 68 -10.21 -23.69 19.10
N ILE A 69 -9.58 -23.53 17.93
CA ILE A 69 -8.61 -22.45 17.67
C ILE A 69 -9.31 -21.11 17.84
N LEU A 70 -10.51 -21.02 17.27
CA LEU A 70 -11.30 -19.83 17.30
C LEU A 70 -11.69 -19.43 18.74
N GLU A 71 -12.19 -20.38 19.52
CA GLU A 71 -12.55 -20.19 20.92
C GLU A 71 -11.35 -19.79 21.78
N SER A 72 -10.17 -20.36 21.52
CA SER A 72 -8.94 -20.03 22.26
C SER A 72 -8.47 -18.59 22.07
N ALA A 73 -8.82 -17.97 20.95
CA ALA A 73 -8.46 -16.59 20.61
C ALA A 73 -9.55 -15.58 20.97
N ALA A 74 -10.76 -16.03 21.33
CA ALA A 74 -11.85 -15.16 21.71
C ALA A 74 -11.73 -14.70 23.17
N ASN A 75 -11.83 -13.40 23.41
CA ASN A 75 -11.96 -12.86 24.75
C ASN A 75 -13.39 -13.14 25.26
N ARG A 76 -13.54 -13.80 26.41
CA ARG A 76 -14.86 -14.19 26.96
C ARG A 76 -15.83 -13.02 27.16
N ARG A 77 -15.35 -11.78 27.30
CA ARG A 77 -16.20 -10.59 27.50
C ARG A 77 -16.54 -9.85 26.22
N GLU A 78 -15.67 -9.92 25.22
CA GLU A 78 -15.72 -9.08 24.01
C GLU A 78 -15.93 -9.89 22.72
N GLY A 79 -15.82 -11.21 22.81
CA GLY A 79 -15.79 -12.10 21.64
C GLY A 79 -14.48 -11.97 20.89
N TRP A 80 -14.55 -11.92 19.56
CA TRP A 80 -13.40 -11.75 18.69
C TRP A 80 -12.97 -10.29 18.59
N SER A 81 -11.86 -9.94 19.23
CA SER A 81 -11.19 -8.65 19.05
C SER A 81 -9.77 -8.87 18.54
N LEU A 82 -9.32 -7.99 17.64
CA LEU A 82 -7.92 -8.00 17.20
C LEU A 82 -7.03 -7.57 18.37
N PRO A 83 -5.89 -8.25 18.61
CA PRO A 83 -4.95 -7.82 19.64
C PRO A 83 -4.44 -6.40 19.30
N GLN A 84 -4.37 -5.54 20.31
CA GLN A 84 -3.72 -4.22 20.22
C GLN A 84 -2.20 -4.36 20.05
#